data_AF-A0A0G0DJ06-F1
#
_entry.id   AF-A0A0G0DJ06-F1
#
_cell.length_a   1.000
_cell.length_b   1.000
_cell.length_c   1.000
_cell.angle_alpha   90.00
_cell.angle_beta   90.00
_cell.angle_gamma   90.00
#
_symmetry.space_group_name_H-M   'P 1'
#
loop_
_entity.id
_entity.type
_entity.pdbx_description
1 polymer ?
#
loop_
_entity_poly.entity_id
_entity_poly.type
_entity_poly.pdbx_seq_one_letter_code
_entity_poly.pdbx_strand_id
1 'polypeptide(L)'
;MANDNGLIDELEKLQTLKKEIEKSEEELKEKIMRLAKEKGTDILFGTKMKCSIKEYDKIVYPEDKTQIINLMKQKGIYDSYSILSYMRLNSAIIKGNIDQDVIDLTKKEKAFRLSLKDI
;
A
#
# COMPACT_ATOMS: atom_id res chain seq x y z
N MET A 1 -31.58 -11.01 30.17
CA MET A 1 -30.33 -11.00 29.37
C MET A 1 -29.35 -10.15 30.15
N ALA A 2 -28.13 -10.65 30.37
CA ALA A 2 -27.12 -9.90 31.13
C ALA A 2 -26.85 -8.58 30.40
N ASN A 3 -26.99 -7.47 31.11
CA ASN A 3 -26.74 -6.14 30.57
C ASN A 3 -25.25 -5.90 30.80
N ASP A 4 -24.42 -6.10 29.77
CA ASP A 4 -22.96 -6.13 29.84
C ASP A 4 -22.36 -4.71 30.04
N ASN A 5 -22.87 -3.97 31.03
CA ASN A 5 -22.45 -2.63 31.46
C ASN A 5 -22.22 -1.60 30.34
N GLY A 6 -22.87 -1.74 29.18
CA GLY A 6 -22.66 -0.85 28.03
C GLY A 6 -21.30 -0.99 27.34
N LEU A 7 -20.50 -2.03 27.66
CA LEU A 7 -19.18 -2.25 27.06
C LEU A 7 -19.25 -2.46 25.54
N ILE A 8 -20.33 -3.08 25.06
CA ILE A 8 -20.56 -3.29 23.63
C ILE A 8 -20.86 -1.96 22.93
N ASP A 9 -21.63 -1.07 23.56
CA ASP A 9 -21.94 0.26 23.02
C ASP A 9 -20.69 1.15 22.97
N GLU A 10 -19.83 1.06 23.99
CA GLU A 10 -18.54 1.75 24.00
C GLU A 10 -17.60 1.22 22.90
N LEU A 11 -17.56 -0.10 22.71
CA LEU A 11 -16.77 -0.71 21.63
C LEU A 11 -17.27 -0.28 20.25
N GLU A 12 -18.59 -0.23 20.03
CA GLU A 12 -19.20 0.24 18.78
C GLU A 12 -18.82 1.71 18.49
N LYS A 13 -18.90 2.58 19.50
CA LYS A 13 -18.47 3.99 19.38
C LYS A 13 -17.00 4.11 19.00
N LEU A 14 -16.12 3.36 19.66
CA LEU A 14 -14.69 3.37 19.35
C LEU A 14 -14.42 2.85 17.92
N GLN A 15 -15.13 1.80 17.48
CA GLN A 15 -15.01 1.29 16.12
C GLN A 15 -15.48 2.31 15.08
N THR A 16 -16.54 3.07 15.37
CA THR A 16 -17.06 4.11 14.49
C THR A 16 -16.08 5.28 14.38
N LEU A 17 -15.61 5.79 15.53
CA LEU A 17 -14.58 6.83 15.58
C LEU A 17 -13.31 6.42 14.84
N LYS A 18 -12.88 5.16 14.99
CA LYS A 18 -11.73 4.63 14.27
C LYS A 18 -11.91 4.73 12.76
N LYS A 19 -13.07 4.31 12.22
CA LYS A 19 -13.38 4.41 10.79
C LYS A 19 -13.39 5.86 10.30
N GLU A 20 -13.94 6.77 11.08
CA GLU A 20 -13.96 8.20 10.75
C GLU A 20 -12.57 8.84 10.74
N ILE A 21 -11.72 8.48 11.71
CA ILE A 21 -10.33 8.92 11.78
C ILE A 21 -9.54 8.36 10.59
N GLU A 22 -9.71 7.07 10.27
CA GLU A 22 -9.06 6.44 9.11
C GLU A 22 -9.44 7.15 7.80
N LYS A 23 -10.73 7.44 7.61
CA LYS A 23 -11.21 8.22 6.45
C LYS A 23 -10.61 9.63 6.41
N SER A 24 -10.62 10.33 7.54
CA SER A 24 -10.08 11.69 7.64
C SER A 24 -8.57 11.72 7.37
N GLU A 25 -7.84 10.70 7.83
CA GLU A 25 -6.44 10.54 7.49
C GLU A 25 -6.24 10.35 5.99
N GLU A 26 -7.01 9.47 5.33
CA GLU A 26 -6.90 9.25 3.88
C GLU A 26 -7.13 10.54 3.08
N GLU A 27 -8.19 11.28 3.41
CA GLU A 27 -8.48 12.57 2.77
C GLU A 27 -7.33 13.59 2.99
N LEU A 28 -6.73 13.60 4.17
CA LEU A 28 -5.59 14.48 4.47
C LEU A 28 -4.34 14.07 3.67
N LYS A 29 -4.08 12.76 3.55
CA LYS A 29 -2.98 12.23 2.74
C LYS A 29 -3.13 12.65 1.28
N GLU A 30 -4.35 12.57 0.72
CA GLU A 30 -4.62 13.06 -0.64
C GLU A 30 -4.35 14.56 -0.81
N LYS A 31 -4.79 15.38 0.15
CA LYS A 31 -4.52 16.83 0.12
C LYS A 31 -3.02 17.13 0.17
N ILE A 32 -2.27 16.44 1.03
CA ILE A 32 -0.81 16.53 1.14
C ILE A 32 -0.15 16.20 -0.20
N MET A 33 -0.57 15.11 -0.85
CA MET A 33 -0.04 14.71 -2.15
C MET A 33 -0.33 15.75 -3.25
N ARG A 34 -1.56 16.28 -3.30
CA ARG A 34 -1.92 17.33 -4.27
C ARG A 34 -1.06 18.57 -4.09
N LEU A 35 -0.93 19.05 -2.85
CA LEU A 35 -0.11 20.21 -2.51
C LEU A 35 1.36 20.01 -2.88
N ALA A 36 1.89 18.81 -2.67
CA ALA A 36 3.26 18.46 -3.03
C ALA A 36 3.50 18.46 -4.54
N LYS A 37 2.56 17.91 -5.31
CA LYS A 37 2.58 17.94 -6.78
C LYS A 37 2.49 19.36 -7.33
N GLU A 38 1.59 20.19 -6.79
CA GLU A 38 1.45 21.60 -7.17
C GLU A 38 2.74 22.40 -6.92
N LYS A 39 3.43 22.10 -5.81
CA LYS A 39 4.70 22.76 -5.44
C LYS A 39 5.93 22.13 -6.09
N GLY A 40 5.80 20.98 -6.75
CA GLY A 40 6.92 20.23 -7.30
C GLY A 40 7.97 19.82 -6.25
N THR A 41 7.55 19.50 -5.02
CA THR A 41 8.44 19.14 -3.91
C THR A 41 8.06 17.80 -3.30
N ASP A 42 9.07 17.00 -2.95
CA ASP A 42 8.89 15.74 -2.22
C ASP A 42 8.87 15.95 -0.69
N ILE A 43 9.07 17.18 -0.21
CA ILE A 43 9.09 17.50 1.21
C ILE A 43 8.18 18.70 1.49
N LEU A 44 7.27 18.53 2.44
CA LEU A 44 6.44 19.59 3.00
C LEU A 44 6.80 19.82 4.48
N PHE A 45 6.81 21.09 4.89
CA PHE A 45 7.11 21.48 6.26
C PHE A 45 5.83 21.94 6.97
N GLY A 46 5.61 21.40 8.16
CA GLY A 46 4.65 21.92 9.14
C GLY A 46 5.39 22.67 10.25
N THR A 47 4.67 23.00 11.32
CA THR A 47 5.22 23.78 12.45
C THR A 47 6.25 23.01 13.27
N LYS A 48 6.08 21.69 13.40
CA LYS A 48 6.95 20.81 14.21
C LYS A 48 7.51 19.62 13.42
N MET A 49 6.81 19.24 12.36
CA MET A 49 7.09 18.03 11.58
C MET A 49 7.37 18.39 10.13
N LYS A 50 8.27 17.68 9.49
CA LYS A 50 8.36 17.59 8.03
C LYS A 50 7.73 16.28 7.54
N CYS A 51 7.01 16.37 6.43
CA CYS A 51 6.46 15.24 5.71
C CYS A 51 7.30 15.00 4.45
N SER A 52 7.93 13.83 4.37
CA SER A 52 8.58 13.34 3.16
C SER A 52 7.61 12.47 2.38
N ILE A 53 7.51 12.72 1.09
CA ILE A 53 6.57 12.11 0.17
C ILE A 53 7.40 11.34 -0.83
N LYS A 54 7.20 10.02 -0.88
CA LYS A 54 7.92 9.16 -1.81
C LYS A 54 6.95 8.43 -2.70
N GLU A 55 7.00 8.73 -4.00
CA GLU A 55 6.31 7.96 -5.02
C GLU A 55 7.02 6.61 -5.22
N TYR A 56 6.25 5.55 -5.37
CA TYR A 56 6.76 4.21 -5.66
C TYR A 56 5.80 3.43 -6.54
N ASP A 57 6.34 2.49 -7.31
CA ASP A 57 5.54 1.54 -8.08
C ASP A 57 5.02 0.44 -7.16
N LYS A 58 3.69 0.33 -7.08
CA LYS A 58 2.98 -0.74 -6.40
C LYS A 58 2.58 -1.78 -7.45
N ILE A 59 2.92 -3.03 -7.19
CA ILE A 59 2.45 -4.16 -7.99
C ILE A 59 1.12 -4.64 -7.42
N VAL A 60 0.09 -4.64 -8.26
CA VAL A 60 -1.23 -5.18 -7.97
C VAL A 60 -1.36 -6.52 -8.70
N TYR A 61 -1.65 -7.56 -7.92
CA TYR A 61 -1.90 -8.90 -8.43
C TYR A 61 -3.40 -9.11 -8.67
N PRO A 62 -3.78 -9.97 -9.61
CA PRO A 62 -5.16 -10.42 -9.76
C PRO A 62 -5.62 -11.14 -8.48
N GLU A 63 -6.93 -11.15 -8.25
CA GLU A 63 -7.53 -11.88 -7.14
C GLU A 63 -7.21 -13.39 -7.24
N ASP A 64 -7.41 -13.97 -8.43
CA ASP A 64 -6.95 -15.31 -8.75
C ASP A 64 -5.50 -15.30 -9.26
N LYS A 65 -4.60 -15.85 -8.44
CA LYS A 65 -3.16 -15.95 -8.73
C LYS A 65 -2.75 -17.28 -9.36
N THR A 66 -3.70 -18.18 -9.62
CA THR A 66 -3.43 -19.54 -10.12
C THR A 66 -2.65 -19.51 -11.43
N GLN A 67 -3.01 -18.62 -12.34
CA GLN A 67 -2.33 -18.46 -13.63
C GLN A 67 -0.86 -18.05 -13.46
N ILE A 68 -0.59 -17.07 -12.60
CA ILE A 68 0.77 -16.59 -12.30
C ILE A 68 1.60 -17.73 -11.70
N ILE A 69 1.05 -18.46 -10.73
CA ILE A 69 1.74 -19.57 -10.07
C ILE A 69 2.08 -20.68 -11.07
N ASN A 70 1.14 -21.06 -11.93
CA ASN A 70 1.35 -22.11 -12.93
C ASN A 70 2.41 -21.70 -13.95
N LEU A 71 2.36 -20.46 -14.44
CA LEU A 71 3.34 -19.92 -15.36
C LEU A 71 4.75 -19.91 -14.74
N MET A 72 4.87 -19.47 -13.48
CA MET A 72 6.14 -19.46 -12.76
C MET A 72 6.70 -20.87 -12.55
N LYS A 73 5.84 -21.87 -12.31
CA LYS A 73 6.24 -23.29 -12.20
C LYS A 73 6.69 -23.84 -13.54
N GLN A 74 5.95 -23.56 -14.61
CA GLN A 74 6.32 -23.97 -15.97
C GLN A 74 7.68 -23.41 -16.39
N LYS A 75 7.98 -22.16 -16.03
CA LYS A 75 9.25 -21.51 -16.32
C LYS A 75 10.36 -21.85 -15.32
N GLY A 76 10.09 -22.67 -14.30
CA GLY A 76 11.09 -23.10 -13.30
C GLY A 76 11.56 -22.00 -12.34
N ILE A 77 10.87 -20.85 -12.28
CA ILE A 77 11.26 -19.69 -11.47
C ILE A 77 10.48 -19.58 -10.15
N TYR A 78 9.51 -20.49 -9.94
CA TYR A 78 8.62 -20.45 -8.78
C TYR A 78 9.39 -20.46 -7.45
N ASP A 79 10.43 -21.28 -7.30
CA ASP A 79 11.16 -21.39 -6.02
C ASP A 79 11.91 -20.10 -5.65
N SER A 80 12.36 -19.35 -6.66
CA SER A 80 13.07 -18.07 -6.45
C SER A 80 12.14 -16.93 -6.03
N TYR A 81 10.87 -17.00 -6.42
CA TYR A 81 9.89 -15.91 -6.34
C TYR A 81 8.56 -16.34 -5.71
N SER A 82 8.56 -17.43 -4.96
CA SER A 82 7.35 -18.01 -4.37
C SER A 82 6.59 -17.01 -3.49
N ILE A 83 5.37 -17.37 -3.10
CA ILE A 83 4.50 -16.56 -2.22
C ILE A 83 5.20 -16.10 -0.92
N LEU A 84 6.23 -16.80 -0.47
CA LEU A 84 7.06 -16.41 0.69
C LEU A 84 8.02 -15.24 0.41
N SER A 85 8.16 -14.83 -0.86
CA SER A 85 9.07 -13.78 -1.31
C SER A 85 8.42 -12.77 -2.27
N TYR A 86 7.19 -12.34 -1.96
CA TYR A 86 6.54 -11.24 -2.69
C TYR A 86 7.41 -9.99 -2.85
N MET A 87 8.29 -9.70 -1.88
CA MET A 87 9.23 -8.58 -1.98
C MET A 87 10.23 -8.75 -3.14
N ARG A 88 10.76 -9.98 -3.35
CA ARG A 88 11.67 -10.28 -4.47
C ARG A 88 10.92 -10.26 -5.79
N LEU A 89 9.73 -10.87 -5.84
CA LEU A 89 8.89 -10.88 -7.04
C LEU A 89 8.50 -9.45 -7.46
N ASN A 90 8.03 -8.63 -6.52
CA ASN A 90 7.71 -7.22 -6.78
C ASN A 90 8.92 -6.46 -7.33
N SER A 91 10.09 -6.61 -6.71
CA SER A 91 11.34 -5.98 -7.17
C SER A 91 11.72 -6.42 -8.59
N ALA A 92 11.59 -7.71 -8.91
CA ALA A 92 11.87 -8.24 -10.23
C ALA A 92 10.89 -7.71 -11.28
N ILE A 93 9.59 -7.65 -10.98
CA ILE A 93 8.55 -7.08 -11.86
C ILE A 93 8.79 -5.59 -12.11
N ILE A 94 9.08 -4.81 -11.05
CA ILE A 94 9.36 -3.37 -11.18
C ILE A 94 10.57 -3.14 -12.09
N LYS A 95 11.65 -3.91 -11.90
CA LYS A 95 12.90 -3.79 -12.66
C LYS A 95 12.88 -4.44 -14.04
N GLY A 96 11.87 -5.25 -14.36
CA GLY A 96 11.84 -6.03 -15.60
C GLY A 96 12.81 -7.21 -15.62
N ASN A 97 13.23 -7.69 -14.45
CA ASN A 97 14.19 -8.81 -14.30
C ASN A 97 13.50 -10.18 -14.20
N ILE A 98 12.29 -10.28 -14.73
CA ILE A 98 11.49 -11.51 -14.79
C ILE A 98 10.79 -11.55 -16.14
N ASP A 99 10.35 -12.74 -16.52
CA ASP A 99 9.66 -12.99 -17.77
C ASP A 99 8.45 -12.06 -17.98
N GLN A 100 8.30 -11.55 -19.20
CA GLN A 100 7.27 -10.57 -19.56
C GLN A 100 5.86 -11.14 -19.37
N ASP A 101 5.65 -12.43 -19.62
CA ASP A 101 4.34 -13.08 -19.43
C ASP A 101 3.86 -12.97 -17.96
N VAL A 102 4.80 -12.98 -17.00
CA VAL A 102 4.49 -12.81 -15.58
C VAL A 102 4.17 -11.35 -15.26
N ILE A 103 4.86 -10.41 -15.91
CA ILE A 103 4.64 -8.97 -15.74
C ILE A 103 3.25 -8.58 -16.26
N ASP A 104 2.86 -9.11 -17.42
CA ASP A 104 1.60 -8.79 -18.11
C ASP A 104 0.36 -9.27 -17.33
N LEU A 105 0.53 -10.26 -16.44
CA LEU A 105 -0.50 -10.71 -15.50
C LEU A 105 -0.63 -9.81 -14.26
N THR A 106 0.18 -8.75 -14.14
CA THR A 106 0.14 -7.82 -13.01
C THR A 106 -0.07 -6.38 -13.47
N LYS A 107 -0.55 -5.54 -12.57
CA LYS A 107 -0.72 -4.11 -12.83
C LYS A 107 0.27 -3.29 -12.02
N LYS A 108 0.99 -2.39 -12.69
CA LYS A 108 1.83 -1.37 -12.05
C LYS A 108 0.99 -0.13 -11.79
N GLU A 109 0.88 0.26 -10.52
CA GLU A 109 0.18 1.48 -10.10
C GLU A 109 1.15 2.40 -9.36
N LYS A 110 1.01 3.71 -9.56
CA LYS A 110 1.73 4.69 -8.75
C LYS A 110 1.07 4.81 -7.38
N ALA A 111 1.84 4.57 -6.33
CA ALA A 111 1.44 4.77 -4.96
C ALA A 111 2.40 5.75 -4.27
N PHE A 112 1.98 6.26 -3.12
CA PHE A 112 2.75 7.23 -2.36
C PHE A 112 2.90 6.76 -0.93
N ARG A 113 4.09 6.96 -0.37
CA ARG A 113 4.36 6.78 1.05
C ARG A 113 4.68 8.13 1.65
N LEU A 114 3.94 8.47 2.71
CA LEU A 114 4.24 9.62 3.55
C LEU A 114 5.06 9.16 4.76
N SER A 115 6.07 9.93 5.12
CA SER A 115 6.87 9.74 6.34
C SER A 115 6.97 11.06 7.07
N LEU A 116 6.54 11.08 8.33
CA LEU A 116 6.66 12.23 9.21
C LEU A 116 7.94 12.12 10.04
N LYS A 117 8.66 13.22 10.17
CA LYS A 117 9.82 13.37 11.06
C LYS A 117 9.78 14.72 11.74
N ASP A 118 10.29 14.81 12.96
CA ASP A 118 10.52 16.09 13.63
C ASP A 118 11.50 16.95 12.80
N ILE A 119 11.37 18.27 12.93
CA ILE A 119 12.25 19.27 12.28
C ILE A 119 13.45 19.55 13.18
#